data_AF-A0A1V1P5R4-F1
#
_entry.id   AF-A0A1V1P5R4-F1
#
_cell.length_a   1.000
_cell.length_b   1.000
_cell.length_c   1.000
_cell.angle_alpha   90.00
_cell.angle_beta   90.00
_cell.angle_gamma   90.00
#
_symmetry.space_group_name_H-M   'P 1'
#
loop_
_entity.id
_entity.type
_entity.pdbx_description
1 polymer ?
#
loop_
_entity_poly.entity_id
_entity_poly.type
_entity_poly.pdbx_seq_one_letter_code
_entity_poly.pdbx_strand_id
1 'polypeptide(L)'
;MRGKNIFATKWGIISVGAIIGILAPILQKLGNPGNMGICVACFERDISGAIGLHTAGVVQYMRPEIIGFVLGAFMAAYFFQEYRPRVGSAPIVRFFLGIFAMIGALVFLGCPWRALLRLSGGDLNAILGLLGLIFGIWMGTLF
;
A
#
# COMPACT_ATOMS: atom_id res chain seq x y z
N MET A 1 -19.85 -3.19 21.30
CA MET A 1 -19.65 -2.21 22.39
C MET A 1 -19.07 -0.94 21.80
N ARG A 2 -19.74 0.21 21.96
CA ARG A 2 -19.26 1.53 21.50
C ARG A 2 -18.23 2.06 22.50
N GLY A 3 -17.10 1.35 22.62
CA GLY A 3 -15.97 1.79 23.44
C GLY A 3 -15.35 3.01 22.79
N LYS A 4 -15.00 4.03 23.60
CA LYS A 4 -14.20 5.17 23.13
C LYS A 4 -12.96 4.61 22.41
N ASN A 5 -12.81 4.87 21.12
CA ASN A 5 -11.62 4.49 20.38
C ASN A 5 -10.41 5.18 21.03
N ILE A 6 -9.68 4.44 21.87
CA ILE A 6 -8.51 4.96 22.61
C ILE A 6 -7.46 5.48 21.60
N PHE A 7 -7.36 4.83 20.44
CA PHE A 7 -6.54 5.23 19.29
C PHE A 7 -7.01 6.51 18.57
N ALA A 8 -8.27 6.93 18.72
CA ALA A 8 -8.79 8.17 18.13
C ALA A 8 -8.55 9.41 19.02
N THR A 9 -7.95 9.22 20.20
CA THR A 9 -7.53 10.32 21.07
C THR A 9 -6.29 11.00 20.47
N LYS A 10 -6.10 12.31 20.68
CA LYS A 10 -4.92 13.05 20.18
C LYS A 10 -3.60 12.33 20.49
N TRP A 11 -3.46 11.82 21.72
CA TRP A 11 -2.30 11.04 22.16
C TRP A 11 -2.18 9.67 21.47
N GLY A 12 -3.29 9.02 21.13
CA GLY A 12 -3.31 7.77 20.37
C GLY A 12 -2.89 7.96 18.91
N ILE A 13 -3.31 9.05 18.27
CA ILE A 13 -2.90 9.40 16.90
C ILE A 13 -1.39 9.69 16.86
N ILE A 14 -0.88 10.45 17.83
CA ILE A 14 0.53 10.79 17.93
C ILE A 14 1.39 9.54 18.17
N SER A 15 0.97 8.65 19.07
CA SER A 15 1.73 7.42 19.35
C SER A 15 1.77 6.48 18.15
N VAL A 16 0.64 6.29 17.46
CA VAL A 16 0.58 5.49 16.23
C VAL A 16 1.46 6.11 15.14
N GLY A 17 1.40 7.43 14.95
CA GLY A 17 2.26 8.14 14.01
C GLY A 17 3.75 7.97 14.30
N ALA A 18 4.16 8.05 15.57
CA ALA A 18 5.54 7.83 15.98
C ALA A 18 6.00 6.39 15.75
N ILE A 19 5.17 5.41 16.12
CA ILE A 19 5.44 3.98 15.90
C ILE A 19 5.63 3.70 14.41
N ILE A 20 4.70 4.18 13.57
CA ILE A 20 4.77 4.01 12.12
C ILE A 20 6.01 4.72 11.55
N GLY A 21 6.30 5.96 11.99
CA GLY A 21 7.45 6.74 11.54
C GLY A 21 8.81 6.09 11.87
N ILE A 22 8.88 5.25 12.90
CA ILE A 22 10.09 4.49 13.27
C ILE A 22 10.12 3.13 12.55
N LEU A 23 9.02 2.39 12.55
CA LEU A 23 8.95 1.06 11.93
C LEU A 23 9.09 1.11 10.41
N ALA A 24 8.48 2.10 9.75
CA ALA A 24 8.50 2.23 8.28
C ALA A 24 9.93 2.29 7.70
N PRO A 25 10.84 3.18 8.15
CA PRO A 25 12.20 3.23 7.63
C PRO A 25 13.04 2.02 8.05
N ILE A 26 12.80 1.44 9.24
CA ILE A 26 13.49 0.21 9.68
C ILE A 26 13.12 -0.96 8.76
N LEU A 27 11.83 -1.14 8.45
CA LEU A 27 11.34 -2.16 7.54
C LEU A 27 11.84 -1.94 6.10
N GLN A 28 11.95 -0.70 5.64
CA GLN A 28 12.54 -0.38 4.34
C GLN A 28 14.03 -0.74 4.28
N LYS A 29 14.78 -0.54 5.39
CA LYS A 29 16.20 -0.89 5.48
C LYS A 29 16.42 -2.40 5.57
N LEU A 30 15.56 -3.11 6.31
CA LEU A 30 15.59 -4.57 6.47
C LEU A 30 14.86 -5.32 5.36
N GLY A 31 14.20 -4.60 4.44
CA GLY A 31 13.49 -5.16 3.31
C GLY A 31 14.43 -5.93 2.38
N ASN A 32 13.97 -7.06 1.88
CA ASN A 32 14.71 -7.91 0.94
C ASN A 32 14.02 -7.85 -0.42
N PRO A 33 14.40 -7.00 -1.40
CA PRO A 33 15.66 -6.28 -1.55
C PRO A 33 15.72 -4.93 -0.82
N GLY A 34 16.94 -4.49 -0.50
CA GLY A 34 17.18 -3.24 0.23
C GLY A 34 16.56 -2.04 -0.47
N ASN A 35 15.95 -1.15 0.31
CA ASN A 35 15.16 0.01 -0.17
C ASN A 35 13.79 -0.35 -0.80
N MET A 36 13.30 -1.58 -0.62
CA MET A 36 11.86 -1.89 -0.77
C MET A 36 11.16 -1.82 0.59
N GLY A 37 10.23 -0.89 0.73
CA GLY A 37 9.25 -0.88 1.82
C GLY A 37 8.01 -1.69 1.48
N ILE A 38 6.96 -1.54 2.29
CA ILE A 38 5.64 -2.14 2.04
C ILE A 38 5.00 -1.45 0.82
N CYS A 39 5.19 -2.00 -0.37
CA CYS A 39 4.61 -1.48 -1.61
C CYS A 39 3.66 -2.50 -2.23
N VAL A 40 2.36 -2.29 -2.01
CA VAL A 40 1.32 -3.21 -2.48
C VAL A 40 1.36 -3.38 -4.01
N ALA A 41 1.61 -2.32 -4.78
CA ALA A 41 1.71 -2.41 -6.23
C ALA A 41 2.86 -3.31 -6.72
N CYS A 42 4.04 -3.22 -6.09
CA CYS A 42 5.17 -4.09 -6.42
C CYS A 42 4.90 -5.53 -5.98
N PHE A 43 4.24 -5.72 -4.83
CA PHE A 43 3.92 -7.06 -4.34
C PHE A 43 2.85 -7.76 -5.18
N GLU A 44 1.83 -7.03 -5.65
CA GLU A 44 0.86 -7.55 -6.61
C GLU A 44 1.52 -7.91 -7.95
N ARG A 45 2.51 -7.13 -8.40
CA ARG A 45 3.32 -7.51 -9.57
C ARG A 45 4.06 -8.81 -9.26
N ASP A 46 4.74 -8.91 -8.13
CA ASP A 46 5.55 -10.08 -7.83
C ASP A 46 4.68 -11.35 -7.68
N ILE A 47 3.46 -11.21 -7.14
CA ILE A 47 2.43 -12.26 -7.11
C ILE A 47 1.95 -12.62 -8.52
N SER A 48 1.71 -11.64 -9.40
CA SER A 48 1.32 -11.92 -10.79
C SER A 48 2.42 -12.69 -11.52
N GLY A 49 3.69 -12.43 -11.17
CA GLY A 49 4.84 -13.20 -11.65
C GLY A 49 4.83 -14.63 -11.14
N ALA A 50 4.56 -14.83 -9.84
CA ALA A 50 4.46 -16.15 -9.23
C ALA A 50 3.31 -17.00 -9.80
N ILE A 51 2.22 -16.37 -10.23
CA ILE A 51 1.06 -17.03 -10.87
C ILE A 51 1.30 -17.25 -12.38
N GLY A 52 2.41 -16.76 -12.94
CA GLY A 52 2.80 -16.98 -14.33
C GLY A 52 2.17 -16.00 -15.33
N LEU A 53 1.62 -14.88 -14.88
CA LEU A 53 1.08 -13.83 -15.75
C LEU A 53 2.16 -13.01 -16.45
N HIS A 54 3.40 -13.03 -15.94
CA HIS A 54 4.56 -12.45 -16.62
C HIS A 54 5.86 -13.21 -16.26
N THR A 55 6.84 -13.21 -17.18
CA THR A 55 8.01 -14.11 -17.15
C THR A 55 9.32 -13.43 -16.71
N ALA A 56 9.25 -12.40 -15.84
CA ALA A 56 10.45 -11.73 -15.35
C ALA A 56 11.02 -12.46 -14.14
N GLY A 57 12.00 -13.34 -14.35
CA GLY A 57 12.51 -14.29 -13.34
C GLY A 57 13.03 -13.70 -12.01
N VAL A 58 13.34 -12.40 -11.94
CA VAL A 58 13.79 -11.74 -10.70
C VAL A 58 12.61 -11.42 -9.76
N VAL A 59 11.37 -11.40 -10.27
CA VAL A 59 10.17 -10.91 -9.57
C VAL A 59 9.03 -11.93 -9.54
N GLN A 60 9.33 -13.23 -9.64
CA GLN A 60 8.33 -14.31 -9.58
C GLN A 60 8.34 -15.00 -8.21
N TYR A 61 7.99 -14.27 -7.15
CA TYR A 61 7.92 -14.84 -5.80
C TYR A 61 6.74 -14.23 -5.05
N MET A 62 6.05 -15.08 -4.30
CA MET A 62 4.94 -14.66 -3.47
C MET A 62 5.48 -14.17 -2.12
N ARG A 63 5.42 -12.86 -1.90
CA ARG A 63 5.86 -12.24 -0.65
C ARG A 63 4.90 -12.52 0.51
N PRO A 64 5.36 -13.13 1.63
CA PRO A 64 4.52 -13.33 2.80
C PRO A 64 4.04 -12.01 3.44
N GLU A 65 4.68 -10.88 3.14
CA GLU A 65 4.33 -9.56 3.67
C GLU A 65 2.90 -9.13 3.32
N ILE A 66 2.42 -9.38 2.10
CA ILE A 66 1.02 -9.09 1.71
C ILE A 66 0.06 -9.98 2.49
N ILE A 67 0.36 -11.27 2.59
CA ILE A 67 -0.49 -12.24 3.30
C ILE A 67 -0.58 -11.84 4.77
N GLY A 68 0.55 -11.51 5.40
CA GLY A 68 0.61 -11.02 6.77
C GLY A 68 -0.16 -9.71 6.95
N PHE A 69 -0.07 -8.78 6.01
CA PHE A 69 -0.81 -7.51 6.06
C PHE A 69 -2.32 -7.72 5.97
N VAL A 70 -2.78 -8.57 5.04
CA VAL A 70 -4.20 -8.90 4.85
C VAL A 70 -4.76 -9.64 6.07
N LEU A 71 -4.05 -10.67 6.56
CA LEU A 71 -4.45 -11.43 7.74
C LEU A 71 -4.43 -10.57 9.01
N GLY A 72 -3.43 -9.71 9.17
CA GLY A 72 -3.33 -8.77 10.29
C GLY A 72 -4.48 -7.76 10.29
N ALA A 73 -4.79 -7.18 9.13
CA ALA A 73 -5.94 -6.27 8.98
C ALA A 73 -7.26 -6.99 9.25
N PHE A 74 -7.41 -8.25 8.81
CA PHE A 74 -8.58 -9.07 9.08
C PHE A 74 -8.73 -9.37 10.58
N MET A 75 -7.66 -9.82 11.25
CA MET A 75 -7.67 -10.07 12.70
C MET A 75 -8.01 -8.81 13.47
N ALA A 76 -7.41 -7.67 13.13
CA ALA A 76 -7.73 -6.39 13.76
C ALA A 76 -9.22 -6.04 13.58
N ALA A 77 -9.74 -6.10 12.35
CA ALA A 77 -11.16 -5.82 12.10
C ALA A 77 -12.10 -6.78 12.86
N TYR A 78 -11.70 -8.03 13.06
CA TYR A 78 -12.45 -9.01 13.84
C TYR A 78 -12.44 -8.71 15.35
N PHE A 79 -11.26 -8.42 15.93
CA PHE A 79 -11.12 -8.05 17.34
C PHE A 79 -11.86 -6.76 17.69
N PHE A 80 -11.81 -5.76 16.80
CA PHE A 80 -12.55 -4.51 16.98
C PHE A 80 -14.01 -4.60 16.56
N GLN A 81 -14.49 -5.76 16.08
CA GLN A 81 -15.86 -6.00 15.63
C GLN A 81 -16.32 -5.00 14.55
N GLU A 82 -15.39 -4.49 13.75
CA GLU A 82 -15.63 -3.58 12.62
C GLU A 82 -15.74 -4.33 11.28
N TYR A 83 -15.54 -5.66 11.29
CA TYR A 83 -15.70 -6.49 10.11
C TYR A 83 -17.14 -6.45 9.59
N ARG A 84 -17.32 -5.85 8.41
CA ARG A 84 -18.60 -5.84 7.68
C ARG A 84 -18.35 -6.33 6.25
N PRO A 85 -18.81 -7.53 5.88
CA PRO A 85 -18.68 -8.00 4.50
C PRO A 85 -19.51 -7.10 3.59
N ARG A 86 -18.86 -6.43 2.64
CA ARG A 86 -19.52 -5.61 1.61
C ARG A 86 -19.18 -6.18 0.25
N VAL A 87 -20.20 -6.38 -0.58
CA VAL A 87 -20.03 -6.66 -2.01
C VAL A 87 -20.23 -5.34 -2.75
N GLY A 88 -19.30 -5.01 -3.64
CA GLY A 88 -19.39 -3.81 -4.47
C GLY A 88 -20.31 -4.03 -5.68
N SER A 89 -21.03 -2.99 -6.08
CA SER A 89 -21.61 -2.91 -7.42
C SER A 89 -20.49 -2.66 -8.46
N ALA A 90 -20.65 -3.23 -9.66
CA ALA A 90 -19.70 -3.16 -10.80
C ALA A 90 -18.28 -3.75 -10.55
N PRO A 91 -18.16 -5.06 -10.27
CA PRO A 91 -16.86 -5.72 -10.05
C PRO A 91 -15.91 -5.61 -11.25
N ILE A 92 -16.42 -5.71 -12.48
CA ILE A 92 -15.62 -5.63 -13.71
C ILE A 92 -14.96 -4.26 -13.88
N VAL A 93 -15.71 -3.17 -13.69
CA VAL A 93 -15.18 -1.81 -13.83
C VAL A 93 -14.07 -1.56 -12.81
N ARG A 94 -14.27 -1.99 -11.55
CA ARG A 94 -13.26 -1.87 -10.50
C ARG A 94 -12.00 -2.67 -10.80
N PHE A 95 -12.16 -3.86 -11.36
CA PHE A 95 -11.03 -4.69 -11.77
C PHE A 95 -10.18 -4.00 -12.83
N PHE A 96 -10.81 -3.47 -13.89
CA PHE A 96 -10.08 -2.72 -14.92
C PHE A 96 -9.46 -1.42 -14.38
N LEU A 97 -10.16 -0.65 -13.54
CA LEU A 97 -9.57 0.51 -12.86
C LEU A 97 -8.33 0.12 -12.04
N GLY A 98 -8.38 -1.02 -11.34
CA GLY A 98 -7.24 -1.57 -10.61
C GLY A 98 -6.05 -1.89 -11.51
N ILE A 99 -6.29 -2.51 -12.68
CA ILE A 99 -5.24 -2.79 -13.67
C ILE A 99 -4.58 -1.49 -14.14
N PHE A 100 -5.37 -0.49 -14.55
CA PHE A 100 -4.81 0.79 -15.00
C PHE A 100 -4.05 1.51 -13.89
N ALA A 101 -4.57 1.49 -12.65
CA ALA A 101 -3.88 2.04 -11.49
C ALA A 101 -2.55 1.33 -11.22
N MET A 102 -2.51 0.00 -11.35
CA MET A 102 -1.29 -0.80 -11.17
C MET A 102 -0.24 -0.50 -12.25
N ILE A 103 -0.65 -0.40 -13.52
CA ILE A 103 0.24 -0.01 -14.62
C ILE A 103 0.81 1.38 -14.34
N GLY A 104 -0.02 2.36 -13.98
CA GLY A 104 0.43 3.71 -13.63
C GLY A 104 1.41 3.72 -12.45
N ALA A 105 1.11 2.97 -11.38
CA ALA A 105 1.97 2.88 -10.20
C ALA A 105 3.34 2.24 -10.51
N LEU A 106 3.40 1.26 -11.43
CA LEU A 106 4.64 0.63 -11.86
C LEU A 106 5.48 1.53 -12.77
N VAL A 107 4.86 2.24 -13.72
CA VAL A 107 5.56 3.14 -14.66
C VAL A 107 6.20 4.31 -13.92
N PHE A 108 5.48 4.94 -12.99
CA PHE A 108 5.97 6.12 -12.26
C PHE A 108 6.66 5.78 -10.93
N LEU A 109 6.79 4.48 -10.58
CA LEU A 109 7.23 4.02 -9.25
C LEU A 109 6.46 4.72 -8.10
N GLY A 110 5.18 5.00 -8.35
CA GLY A 110 4.37 5.96 -7.58
C GLY A 110 3.60 5.37 -6.41
N CYS A 111 3.91 4.16 -5.93
CA CYS A 111 3.20 3.64 -4.76
C CYS A 111 3.45 4.57 -3.56
N PRO A 112 2.39 5.05 -2.87
CA PRO A 112 2.48 6.19 -1.96
C PRO A 112 3.50 5.95 -0.85
N TRP A 113 3.58 4.71 -0.36
CA TRP A 113 4.53 4.32 0.66
C TRP A 113 5.99 4.41 0.19
N ARG A 114 6.30 3.85 -0.97
CA ARG A 114 7.67 3.87 -1.53
C ARG A 114 8.06 5.28 -1.97
N ALA A 115 7.12 6.05 -2.52
CA ALA A 115 7.36 7.43 -2.93
C ALA A 115 7.69 8.31 -1.72
N LEU A 116 6.94 8.19 -0.62
CA LEU A 116 7.22 8.90 0.63
C LEU A 116 8.57 8.48 1.24
N LEU A 117 8.90 7.19 1.22
CA LEU A 117 10.17 6.72 1.77
C LEU A 117 11.37 7.13 0.88
N ARG A 118 11.21 7.15 -0.44
CA ARG A 118 12.21 7.73 -1.37
C ARG A 118 12.43 9.22 -1.14
N LEU A 119 11.35 9.97 -0.93
CA LEU A 119 11.43 11.39 -0.59
C LEU A 119 12.17 11.61 0.74
N SER A 120 11.90 10.76 1.74
CA SER A 120 12.62 10.80 3.03
C SER A 120 14.10 10.46 2.92
N GLY A 121 14.48 9.67 1.90
CA GLY A 121 15.87 9.35 1.57
C GLY A 121 16.58 10.39 0.70
N GLY A 122 15.93 11.52 0.37
CA GLY A 122 16.52 12.62 -0.40
C GLY A 122 16.31 12.57 -1.92
N ASP A 123 15.50 11.63 -2.43
CA ASP A 123 15.23 11.53 -3.87
C ASP A 123 14.12 12.53 -4.29
N LEU A 124 14.54 13.70 -4.80
CA LEU A 124 13.64 14.76 -5.28
C LEU A 124 12.75 14.32 -6.45
N ASN A 125 13.11 13.28 -7.21
CA ASN A 125 12.26 12.76 -8.28
C ASN A 125 10.97 12.13 -7.74
N ALA A 126 10.93 11.73 -6.46
CA ALA A 126 9.72 11.25 -5.81
C ALA A 126 8.62 12.33 -5.75
N ILE A 127 8.98 13.62 -5.75
CA ILE A 127 8.01 14.73 -5.72
C ILE A 127 7.15 14.73 -6.98
N LEU A 128 7.75 14.54 -8.16
CA LEU A 128 7.01 14.48 -9.42
C LEU A 128 6.07 13.27 -9.46
N GLY A 129 6.51 12.13 -8.93
CA GLY A 129 5.67 10.94 -8.78
C GLY A 129 4.48 11.15 -7.83
N LEU A 130 4.70 11.81 -6.70
CA LEU A 130 3.67 12.18 -5.73
C LEU A 130 2.67 13.20 -6.31
N LEU A 131 3.15 14.25 -6.97
CA LEU A 131 2.30 15.25 -7.63
C LEU A 131 1.45 14.62 -8.75
N GLY A 132 2.04 13.73 -9.55
CA GLY A 132 1.32 12.97 -10.57
C GLY A 132 0.21 12.09 -9.96
N LEU A 133 0.48 11.42 -8.85
CA LEU A 133 -0.52 10.63 -8.12
C LEU A 133 -1.65 11.52 -7.59
N ILE A 134 -1.32 12.66 -6.96
CA ILE A 134 -2.30 13.61 -6.40
C ILE A 134 -3.18 14.16 -7.52
N PHE A 135 -2.58 14.62 -8.63
CA PHE A 135 -3.31 15.18 -9.75
C PHE A 135 -4.19 14.13 -10.45
N GLY A 136 -3.68 12.90 -10.60
CA GLY A 136 -4.44 11.78 -11.16
C GLY A 136 -5.66 11.43 -10.31
N ILE A 137 -5.52 11.38 -8.98
CA ILE A 137 -6.65 11.17 -8.06
C ILE A 137 -7.63 12.33 -8.15
N TRP A 138 -7.15 13.58 -8.15
CA TRP A 138 -8.00 14.77 -8.24
C TRP A 138 -8.84 14.78 -9.52
N MET A 139 -8.22 14.53 -10.67
CA MET A 139 -8.94 14.38 -11.93
C MET A 139 -9.93 13.22 -11.89
N GLY A 140 -9.55 12.09 -11.27
CA GLY A 140 -10.45 10.94 -11.09
C GLY A 140 -11.64 11.20 -10.17
N THR A 141 -11.56 12.18 -9.25
CA THR A 141 -12.70 12.56 -8.39
C THR A 141 -13.68 13.54 -9.02
N LEU A 142 -13.32 14.16 -10.16
CA LEU A 142 -14.20 15.08 -10.89
C LEU A 142 -15.23 14.36 -11.79
N PHE A 143 -15.01 13.07 -12.05
CA PHE A 143 -15.88 12.20 -12.85
C PHE A 143 -16.50 11.11 -11.97
#